data_AF-A0A1C6P2Z9-F1
#
_entry.id   AF-A0A1C6P2Z9-F1
#
_cell.length_a   1.000
_cell.length_b   1.000
_cell.length_c   1.000
_cell.angle_alpha   90.00
_cell.angle_beta   90.00
_cell.angle_gamma   90.00
#
_symmetry.space_group_name_H-M   'P 1'
#
loop_
_entity.id
_entity.type
_entity.pdbx_description
1 polymer ?
#
loop_
_entity_poly.entity_id
_entity_poly.type
_entity_poly.pdbx_seq_one_letter_code
_entity_poly.pdbx_strand_id
1 'polypeptide(L)'
;MIGGTTPPGAQVRDNGAMEMPRNERSPDSPQVLVVGQDGMALGGGGDEDFREVPVTEMVEQPAKVMRIGSMIKQLLEEVRAAPLDEASRQRLKEIHSSSVKELEDGLAPELVDELERLSLPFTDEATPSDAELRIAQAQLVGWLEGLFHGIQTTLFAQQMAARAQLEQMRRALPPGVGGDDEQVHPGGRTGGPYL
;
A
#
# COMPACT_ATOMS: atom_id res chain seq x y z
N MET A 1 18.77 73.29 35.92
CA MET A 1 19.11 71.95 35.39
C MET A 1 18.20 71.71 34.19
N ILE A 2 18.48 72.21 32.98
CA ILE A 2 19.50 71.82 31.98
C ILE A 2 19.69 70.31 31.83
N GLY A 3 19.30 69.81 30.66
CA GLY A 3 19.43 68.43 30.19
C GLY A 3 18.81 68.29 28.80
N GLY A 4 19.20 69.18 27.88
CA GLY A 4 18.76 69.21 26.49
C GLY A 4 19.44 68.14 25.65
N THR A 5 18.65 67.56 24.77
CA THR A 5 18.99 66.68 23.66
C THR A 5 20.07 67.28 22.75
N THR A 6 21.05 66.46 22.37
CA THR A 6 22.12 66.74 21.39
C THR A 6 22.04 65.69 20.27
N PRO A 7 22.35 66.02 18.99
CA PRO A 7 21.79 65.34 17.82
C PRO A 7 22.69 64.24 17.26
N PRO A 8 22.20 63.38 16.35
CA PRO A 8 23.06 62.49 15.58
C PRO A 8 23.37 63.08 14.20
N GLY A 9 24.66 63.16 13.89
CA GLY A 9 25.18 63.46 12.57
C GLY A 9 26.59 62.91 12.42
N ALA A 10 26.72 61.67 11.96
CA ALA A 10 27.92 61.16 11.30
C ALA A 10 27.58 59.85 10.57
N GLN A 11 27.63 59.92 9.24
CA GLN A 11 27.52 58.78 8.35
C GLN A 11 28.76 57.88 8.50
N VAL A 12 28.54 56.58 8.65
CA VAL A 12 29.53 55.57 8.25
C VAL A 12 28.79 54.63 7.30
N ARG A 13 29.24 54.65 6.05
CA ARG A 13 28.89 53.69 5.01
C ARG A 13 29.72 52.43 5.26
N ASP A 14 29.09 51.28 5.36
CA ASP A 14 29.72 50.02 4.96
C ASP A 14 28.68 48.95 4.60
N ASN A 15 28.68 48.62 3.30
CA ASN A 15 28.38 47.33 2.67
C ASN A 15 27.26 46.44 3.22
N GLY A 16 26.04 46.67 2.72
CA GLY A 16 25.01 45.64 2.65
C GLY A 16 25.33 44.59 1.57
N ALA A 17 25.92 43.47 1.97
CA ALA A 17 25.85 42.22 1.20
C ALA A 17 24.57 41.48 1.60
N MET A 18 23.47 41.79 0.91
CA MET A 18 22.23 41.03 1.01
C MET A 18 22.38 39.75 0.19
N GLU A 19 22.79 38.68 0.85
CA GLU A 19 22.90 37.34 0.25
C GLU A 19 21.49 36.78 0.05
N MET A 20 20.99 36.88 -1.19
CA MET A 20 19.78 36.20 -1.64
C MET A 20 20.11 34.71 -1.87
N PRO A 21 19.33 33.74 -1.35
CA PRO A 21 19.50 32.36 -1.77
C PRO A 21 19.10 32.23 -3.25
N ARG A 22 20.09 31.87 -4.09
CA ARG A 22 19.86 31.52 -5.50
C ARG A 22 19.08 30.20 -5.54
N ASN A 23 17.84 30.28 -5.98
CA ASN A 23 17.03 29.13 -6.36
C ASN A 23 17.57 28.56 -7.67
N GLU A 24 18.53 27.63 -7.60
CA GLU A 24 19.00 26.85 -8.74
C GLU A 24 17.99 25.74 -9.05
N ARG A 25 16.91 26.07 -9.77
CA ARG A 25 16.15 25.08 -10.53
C ARG A 25 16.98 24.69 -11.75
N SER A 26 17.59 23.51 -11.72
CA SER A 26 18.12 22.85 -12.92
C SER A 26 17.01 22.68 -13.96
N PRO A 27 17.25 22.99 -15.25
CA PRO A 27 16.28 22.77 -16.30
C PRO A 27 16.16 21.27 -16.61
N ASP A 28 14.91 20.81 -16.58
CA ASP A 28 14.45 19.49 -16.98
C ASP A 28 15.06 19.09 -18.33
N SER A 29 15.87 18.03 -18.32
CA SER A 29 16.42 17.43 -19.54
C SER A 29 15.39 16.44 -20.07
N PRO A 30 14.99 16.48 -21.36
CA PRO A 30 14.06 15.50 -21.90
C PRO A 30 14.73 14.13 -21.91
N GLN A 31 14.35 13.31 -20.93
CA GLN A 31 14.76 11.91 -20.83
C GLN A 31 14.05 11.11 -21.93
N VAL A 32 14.82 10.81 -22.98
CA VAL A 32 14.36 10.03 -24.13
C VAL A 32 14.31 8.56 -23.72
N LEU A 33 13.10 8.05 -23.49
CA LEU A 33 12.84 6.63 -23.27
C LEU A 33 12.90 5.89 -24.62
N VAL A 34 14.00 5.19 -24.88
CA VAL A 34 14.13 4.32 -26.04
C VAL A 34 13.61 2.93 -25.66
N VAL A 35 12.46 2.54 -26.19
CA VAL A 35 11.87 1.20 -26.01
C VAL A 35 12.46 0.27 -27.05
N GLY A 36 13.26 -0.71 -26.62
CA GLY A 36 13.72 -1.82 -27.45
C GLY A 36 12.60 -2.84 -27.70
N GLN A 37 12.76 -3.65 -28.74
CA GLN A 37 11.76 -4.61 -29.25
C GLN A 37 11.33 -5.71 -28.24
N ASP A 38 12.01 -5.79 -27.09
CA ASP A 38 11.76 -6.80 -26.04
C ASP A 38 11.14 -6.20 -24.75
N GLY A 39 10.75 -4.91 -24.75
CA GLY A 39 9.95 -4.31 -23.68
C GLY A 39 10.66 -4.03 -22.34
N MET A 40 11.97 -4.26 -22.22
CA MET A 40 12.73 -3.98 -21.00
C MET A 40 13.39 -2.60 -21.05
N ALA A 41 12.94 -1.69 -20.16
CA ALA A 41 13.62 -0.42 -19.91
C ALA A 41 14.85 -0.67 -19.01
N LEU A 42 16.05 -0.70 -19.59
CA LEU A 42 17.29 -0.68 -18.82
C LEU A 42 17.65 0.77 -18.49
N GLY A 43 17.04 1.29 -17.43
CA GLY A 43 17.50 2.50 -16.75
C GLY A 43 18.73 2.17 -15.90
N GLY A 44 19.88 2.74 -16.26
CA GLY A 44 21.10 2.64 -15.47
C GLY A 44 21.13 3.67 -14.34
N GLY A 45 21.52 3.23 -13.14
CA GLY A 45 21.82 4.08 -11.99
C GLY A 45 21.17 3.53 -10.73
N GLY A 46 22.00 3.07 -9.78
CA GLY A 46 21.58 2.25 -8.63
C GLY A 46 20.52 2.88 -7.73
N ASP A 47 19.51 2.08 -7.44
CA ASP A 47 18.70 2.08 -6.21
C ASP A 47 18.11 0.66 -6.12
N GLU A 48 18.82 -0.24 -5.45
CA GLU A 48 18.36 -1.62 -5.21
C GLU A 48 17.45 -1.77 -3.98
N ASP A 49 17.04 -0.69 -3.31
CA ASP A 49 16.52 -0.80 -1.93
C ASP A 49 15.01 -0.59 -1.73
N PHE A 50 14.21 -0.38 -2.78
CA PHE A 50 12.73 -0.40 -2.65
C PHE A 50 12.09 -0.99 -3.89
N ARG A 51 12.25 -2.31 -4.10
CA ARG A 51 11.20 -3.02 -4.85
C ARG A 51 9.95 -2.91 -3.99
N GLU A 52 8.95 -2.13 -4.44
CA GLU A 52 7.62 -2.16 -3.81
C GLU A 52 7.18 -3.63 -3.75
N VAL A 53 7.16 -4.20 -2.54
CA VAL A 53 6.75 -5.59 -2.33
C VAL A 53 5.36 -5.73 -2.93
N PRO A 54 5.16 -6.66 -3.89
CA PRO A 54 3.85 -6.87 -4.48
C PRO A 54 2.81 -7.00 -3.38
N VAL A 55 1.67 -6.33 -3.53
CA VAL A 55 0.62 -6.30 -2.51
C VAL A 55 0.13 -7.70 -2.11
N THR A 56 0.28 -8.68 -3.00
CA THR A 56 0.01 -10.09 -2.75
C THR A 56 1.04 -10.78 -1.85
N GLU A 57 2.26 -10.27 -1.77
CA GLU A 57 3.37 -10.79 -0.96
C GLU A 57 3.37 -10.19 0.45
N MET A 58 2.63 -9.10 0.69
CA MET A 58 2.46 -8.52 2.03
C MET A 58 1.80 -9.51 3.02
N VAL A 59 0.96 -10.42 2.54
CA VAL A 59 0.28 -11.42 3.37
C VAL A 59 0.62 -12.81 2.86
N GLU A 60 1.58 -13.46 3.51
CA GLU A 60 2.07 -14.79 3.13
C GLU A 60 1.00 -15.88 3.31
N GLN A 61 0.15 -15.75 4.33
CA GLN A 61 -0.89 -16.73 4.65
C GLN A 61 -2.29 -16.10 4.79
N PRO A 62 -2.94 -15.67 3.68
CA PRO A 62 -4.20 -14.93 3.74
C PRO A 62 -5.31 -15.67 4.49
N ALA A 63 -5.44 -16.97 4.25
CA ALA A 63 -6.46 -17.79 4.90
C ALA A 63 -6.25 -17.90 6.43
N LYS A 64 -4.99 -17.99 6.89
CA LYS A 64 -4.65 -18.03 8.32
C LYS A 64 -5.02 -16.71 8.98
N VAL A 65 -4.58 -15.59 8.40
CA VAL A 65 -4.82 -14.24 8.89
C VAL A 65 -6.33 -13.93 8.95
N MET A 66 -7.09 -14.27 7.91
CA MET A 66 -8.55 -14.06 7.90
C MET A 66 -9.26 -14.87 8.99
N ARG A 67 -8.85 -16.12 9.23
CA ARG A 67 -9.43 -16.98 10.27
C ARG A 67 -9.17 -16.41 11.66
N ILE A 68 -7.94 -15.95 11.93
CA ILE A 68 -7.58 -15.34 13.21
C ILE A 68 -8.31 -14.01 13.40
N GLY A 69 -8.34 -13.15 12.39
CA GLY A 69 -9.07 -11.88 12.45
C GLY A 69 -10.56 -12.07 12.73
N SER A 70 -11.18 -13.08 12.11
CA SER A 70 -12.60 -13.42 12.37
C SER A 70 -12.82 -13.91 13.81
N MET A 71 -11.89 -14.71 14.34
CA MET A 71 -11.93 -15.17 15.73
C MET A 71 -11.80 -14.00 16.71
N ILE A 72 -10.83 -13.10 16.51
CA ILE A 72 -10.66 -11.89 17.36
C ILE A 72 -11.92 -11.04 17.31
N LYS A 73 -12.51 -10.83 16.13
CA LYS A 73 -13.76 -10.08 15.97
C LYS A 73 -14.92 -10.70 16.76
N GLN A 74 -15.07 -12.02 16.73
CA GLN A 74 -16.10 -12.70 17.52
C GLN A 74 -15.87 -12.53 19.02
N LEU A 75 -14.63 -12.68 19.48
CA LEU A 75 -14.28 -12.46 20.89
C LEU A 75 -14.57 -11.02 21.33
N LEU A 76 -14.27 -10.03 20.48
CA LEU A 76 -14.55 -8.62 20.78
C LEU A 76 -16.05 -8.38 21.00
N GLU A 77 -16.90 -8.97 20.16
CA GLU A 77 -18.35 -8.88 20.32
C GLU A 77 -18.83 -9.55 21.61
N GLU A 78 -18.24 -10.68 22.02
CA GLU A 78 -18.54 -11.32 23.31
C GLU A 78 -18.20 -10.40 24.51
N VAL A 79 -17.03 -9.73 24.50
CA VAL A 79 -16.65 -8.78 25.57
C VAL A 79 -17.55 -7.54 25.59
N ARG A 80 -18.19 -7.20 24.46
CA ARG A 80 -19.17 -6.11 24.38
C ARG A 80 -20.55 -6.53 24.88
N ALA A 81 -20.89 -7.82 24.75
CA ALA A 81 -22.20 -8.34 25.09
C ALA A 81 -22.43 -8.47 26.61
N ALA A 82 -21.41 -8.85 27.37
CA ALA A 82 -21.51 -9.05 28.81
C ALA A 82 -20.20 -8.77 29.55
N PRO A 83 -20.26 -8.37 30.84
CA PRO A 83 -19.06 -8.21 31.66
C PRO A 83 -18.39 -9.56 31.92
N LEU A 84 -17.05 -9.55 31.95
CA LEU A 84 -16.25 -10.75 32.18
C LEU A 84 -15.84 -10.89 33.66
N ASP A 85 -15.67 -12.15 34.09
CA ASP A 85 -14.96 -12.44 35.33
C ASP A 85 -13.44 -12.42 35.13
N GLU A 86 -12.71 -12.42 36.25
CA GLU A 86 -11.24 -12.36 36.25
C GLU A 86 -10.61 -13.51 35.45
N ALA A 87 -11.14 -14.73 35.60
CA ALA A 87 -10.62 -15.91 34.91
C ALA A 87 -10.79 -15.80 33.38
N SER A 88 -11.94 -15.31 32.92
CA SER A 88 -12.20 -15.09 31.50
C SER A 88 -11.30 -14.00 30.93
N ARG A 89 -11.05 -12.93 31.69
CA ARG A 89 -10.12 -11.88 31.28
C ARG A 89 -8.68 -12.35 31.15
N GLN A 90 -8.20 -13.14 32.11
CA GLN A 90 -6.86 -13.73 32.05
C GLN A 90 -6.72 -14.65 30.83
N ARG A 91 -7.73 -15.48 30.56
CA ARG A 91 -7.76 -16.31 29.36
C ARG A 91 -7.76 -15.48 28.08
N LEU A 92 -8.48 -14.35 28.07
CA LEU A 92 -8.56 -13.50 26.89
C LEU A 92 -7.26 -12.74 26.61
N LYS A 93 -6.53 -12.35 27.66
CA LYS A 93 -5.16 -11.83 27.57
C LYS A 93 -4.25 -12.83 26.87
N GLU A 94 -4.27 -14.09 27.29
CA GLU A 94 -3.47 -15.17 26.68
C GLU A 94 -3.85 -15.41 25.22
N ILE A 95 -5.15 -15.44 24.92
CA ILE A 95 -5.66 -15.57 23.54
C ILE A 95 -5.19 -14.39 22.69
N HIS A 96 -5.22 -13.16 23.20
CA HIS A 96 -4.73 -11.99 22.48
C HIS A 96 -3.25 -12.14 22.13
N SER A 97 -2.39 -12.43 23.11
CA SER A 97 -0.95 -12.61 22.87
C SER A 97 -0.65 -13.75 21.91
N SER A 98 -1.37 -14.87 22.01
CA SER A 98 -1.22 -15.98 21.06
C SER A 98 -1.71 -15.61 19.66
N SER A 99 -2.77 -14.81 19.55
CA SER A 99 -3.32 -14.40 18.25
C SER A 99 -2.38 -13.45 17.53
N VAL A 100 -1.71 -12.54 18.25
CA VAL A 100 -0.69 -11.64 17.66
C VAL A 100 0.44 -12.46 17.05
N LYS A 101 1.02 -13.42 17.79
CA LYS A 101 2.06 -14.33 17.27
C LYS A 101 1.61 -15.12 16.05
N GLU A 102 0.39 -15.65 16.08
CA GLU A 102 -0.16 -16.41 14.96
C GLU A 102 -0.44 -15.54 13.73
N LEU A 103 -0.70 -14.24 13.91
CA LEU A 103 -0.78 -13.26 12.83
C LEU A 103 0.60 -12.96 12.26
N GLU A 104 1.62 -12.77 13.10
CA GLU A 104 3.01 -12.51 12.68
C GLU A 104 3.51 -13.59 11.72
N ASP A 105 3.26 -14.87 12.04
CA ASP A 105 3.60 -16.01 11.17
C ASP A 105 2.97 -15.97 9.77
N GLY A 106 1.91 -15.16 9.57
CA GLY A 106 1.15 -15.08 8.33
C GLY A 106 1.36 -13.79 7.55
N LEU A 107 2.21 -12.89 8.04
CA LEU A 107 2.45 -11.55 7.52
C LEU A 107 3.90 -11.41 7.06
N ALA A 108 4.12 -10.56 6.06
CA ALA A 108 5.48 -10.18 5.65
C ALA A 108 6.20 -9.40 6.77
N PRO A 109 7.55 -9.44 6.81
CA PRO A 109 8.34 -8.80 7.86
C PRO A 109 7.99 -7.32 8.11
N GLU A 110 7.69 -6.56 7.06
CA GLU A 110 7.36 -5.14 7.16
C GLU A 110 6.04 -4.91 7.93
N LEU A 111 5.06 -5.81 7.74
CA LEU A 111 3.79 -5.77 8.46
C LEU A 111 3.91 -6.33 9.87
N VAL A 112 4.80 -7.29 10.10
CA VAL A 112 5.16 -7.75 11.46
C VAL A 112 5.71 -6.58 12.26
N ASP A 113 6.70 -5.86 11.71
CA ASP A 113 7.29 -4.70 12.37
C ASP A 113 6.24 -3.60 12.63
N GLU A 114 5.27 -3.41 11.72
CA GLU A 114 4.15 -2.49 11.92
C GLU A 114 3.23 -2.94 13.06
N LEU A 115 2.85 -4.22 13.05
CA LEU A 115 2.00 -4.82 14.07
C LEU A 115 2.62 -4.71 15.46
N GLU A 116 3.90 -5.03 15.62
CA GLU A 116 4.64 -4.90 16.88
C GLU A 116 4.71 -3.46 17.40
N ARG A 117 4.89 -2.48 16.51
CA ARG A 117 4.89 -1.05 16.91
C ARG A 117 3.53 -0.57 17.40
N LEU A 118 2.44 -1.13 16.87
CA LEU A 118 1.08 -0.71 17.20
C LEU A 118 0.48 -1.50 18.37
N SER A 119 0.82 -2.78 18.49
CA SER A 119 0.29 -3.68 19.51
C SER A 119 1.18 -3.67 20.76
N LEU A 120 0.81 -2.85 21.75
CA LEU A 120 1.47 -2.93 23.06
C LEU A 120 1.01 -4.18 23.81
N PRO A 121 1.93 -5.05 24.27
CA PRO A 121 1.58 -6.23 25.04
C PRO A 121 1.04 -5.83 26.43
N PHE A 122 0.10 -6.63 26.94
CA PHE A 122 -0.34 -6.52 28.33
C PHE A 122 0.81 -6.86 29.29
N THR A 123 0.92 -6.14 30.40
CA THR A 123 1.91 -6.46 31.44
C THR A 123 1.56 -7.77 32.14
N ASP A 124 2.55 -8.59 32.50
CA ASP A 124 2.31 -9.89 33.16
C ASP A 124 1.80 -9.74 34.60
N GLU A 125 2.02 -8.59 35.22
CA GLU A 125 1.77 -8.34 36.65
C GLU A 125 0.30 -8.12 37.01
N ALA A 126 -0.56 -7.86 36.01
CA ALA A 126 -1.98 -7.60 36.23
C ALA A 126 -2.87 -8.26 35.18
N THR A 127 -4.08 -8.62 35.61
CA THR A 127 -5.16 -8.96 34.69
C THR A 127 -5.71 -7.66 34.12
N PRO A 128 -5.79 -7.52 32.78
CA PRO A 128 -6.36 -6.34 32.17
C PRO A 128 -7.84 -6.20 32.54
N SER A 129 -8.39 -5.00 32.42
CA SER A 129 -9.82 -4.73 32.53
C SER A 129 -10.58 -5.12 31.26
N ASP A 130 -11.91 -5.28 31.35
CA ASP A 130 -12.76 -5.49 30.17
C ASP A 130 -12.58 -4.37 29.12
N ALA A 131 -12.31 -3.14 29.57
CA ALA A 131 -12.11 -1.99 28.69
C ALA A 131 -10.79 -2.09 27.91
N GLU A 132 -9.71 -2.46 28.58
CA GLU A 132 -8.41 -2.68 27.94
C GLU A 132 -8.46 -3.82 26.93
N LEU A 133 -9.12 -4.93 27.27
CA LEU A 133 -9.34 -6.05 26.36
C LEU A 133 -10.12 -5.64 25.10
N ARG A 134 -11.20 -4.85 25.27
CA ARG A 134 -11.98 -4.32 24.13
C ARG A 134 -11.15 -3.42 23.23
N ILE A 135 -10.35 -2.52 23.80
CA ILE A 135 -9.50 -1.61 23.01
C ILE A 135 -8.45 -2.40 22.22
N ALA A 136 -7.74 -3.32 22.89
CA ALA A 136 -6.69 -4.11 22.25
C ALA A 136 -7.24 -4.99 21.10
N GLN A 137 -8.39 -5.64 21.30
CA GLN A 137 -9.00 -6.44 20.23
C GLN A 137 -9.57 -5.57 19.10
N ALA A 138 -10.23 -4.45 19.43
CA ALA A 138 -10.74 -3.52 18.41
C ALA A 138 -9.60 -2.93 17.56
N GLN A 139 -8.44 -2.66 18.16
CA GLN A 139 -7.25 -2.22 17.43
C GLN A 139 -6.79 -3.26 16.40
N LEU A 140 -6.66 -4.53 16.81
CA LEU A 140 -6.29 -5.62 15.88
C LEU A 140 -7.32 -5.80 14.76
N VAL A 141 -8.61 -5.81 15.10
CA VAL A 141 -9.68 -5.96 14.10
C VAL A 141 -9.65 -4.81 13.10
N GLY A 142 -9.56 -3.56 13.57
CA GLY A 142 -9.53 -2.38 12.72
C GLY A 142 -8.29 -2.33 11.82
N TRP A 143 -7.12 -2.69 12.36
CA TRP A 143 -5.88 -2.77 11.58
C TRP A 143 -5.97 -3.84 10.49
N LEU A 144 -6.47 -5.05 10.83
CA LEU A 144 -6.67 -6.12 9.85
C LEU A 144 -7.69 -5.75 8.76
N GLU A 145 -8.81 -5.13 9.14
CA GLU A 145 -9.79 -4.63 8.17
C GLU A 145 -9.18 -3.59 7.22
N GLY A 146 -8.35 -2.68 7.75
CA GLY A 146 -7.60 -1.70 6.97
C GLY A 146 -6.59 -2.35 6.01
N LEU A 147 -5.83 -3.33 6.47
CA LEU A 147 -4.87 -4.09 5.67
C LEU A 147 -5.56 -4.77 4.47
N PHE A 148 -6.62 -5.55 4.72
CA PHE A 148 -7.33 -6.25 3.65
C PHE A 148 -8.00 -5.27 2.68
N HIS A 149 -8.54 -4.15 3.17
CA HIS A 149 -9.11 -3.13 2.31
C HIS A 149 -8.06 -2.45 1.42
N GLY A 150 -6.87 -2.16 1.97
CA GLY A 150 -5.74 -1.62 1.21
C GLY A 150 -5.30 -2.58 0.10
N ILE A 151 -5.15 -3.86 0.43
CA ILE A 151 -4.79 -4.92 -0.53
C ILE A 151 -5.80 -5.01 -1.67
N GLN A 152 -7.10 -5.05 -1.35
CA GLN A 152 -8.17 -5.13 -2.33
C GLN A 152 -8.21 -3.89 -3.25
N THR A 153 -8.03 -2.71 -2.67
CA THR A 153 -8.01 -1.45 -3.42
C THR A 153 -6.89 -1.43 -4.44
N THR A 154 -5.67 -1.82 -4.03
CA THR A 154 -4.53 -1.83 -4.93
C THR A 154 -4.67 -2.90 -6.01
N LEU A 155 -5.12 -4.11 -5.67
CA LEU A 155 -5.37 -5.17 -6.65
C LEU A 155 -6.43 -4.76 -7.68
N PHE A 156 -7.51 -4.11 -7.24
CA PHE A 156 -8.53 -3.60 -8.13
C PHE A 156 -7.97 -2.53 -9.07
N ALA A 157 -7.17 -1.59 -8.55
CA ALA A 157 -6.52 -0.56 -9.35
C ALA A 157 -5.57 -1.16 -10.41
N GLN A 158 -4.77 -2.16 -10.03
CA GLN A 158 -3.89 -2.89 -10.97
C GLN A 158 -4.70 -3.59 -12.07
N GLN A 159 -5.80 -4.27 -11.72
CA GLN A 159 -6.66 -4.90 -12.72
C GLN A 159 -7.29 -3.90 -13.68
N MET A 160 -7.71 -2.73 -13.19
CA MET A 160 -8.26 -1.67 -14.03
C MET A 160 -7.22 -1.07 -14.98
N ALA A 161 -6.00 -0.82 -14.48
CA ALA A 161 -4.89 -0.33 -15.30
C ALA A 161 -4.51 -1.33 -16.40
N ALA A 162 -4.41 -2.62 -16.05
CA ALA A 162 -4.13 -3.68 -17.01
C ALA A 162 -5.22 -3.79 -18.09
N ARG A 163 -6.51 -3.70 -17.72
CA ARG A 163 -7.62 -3.68 -18.68
C ARG A 163 -7.54 -2.49 -19.63
N ALA A 164 -7.29 -1.29 -19.11
CA ALA A 164 -7.15 -0.09 -19.93
C ALA A 164 -5.98 -0.18 -20.93
N GLN A 165 -4.85 -0.75 -20.50
CA GLN A 165 -3.70 -1.00 -21.38
C GLN A 165 -4.05 -1.98 -22.51
N LEU A 166 -4.76 -3.07 -22.21
CA LEU A 166 -5.20 -4.03 -23.22
C LEU A 166 -6.18 -3.42 -24.23
N GLU A 167 -7.13 -2.59 -23.77
CA GLU A 167 -8.05 -1.88 -24.65
C GLU A 167 -7.32 -0.89 -25.57
N GLN A 168 -6.31 -0.18 -25.05
CA GLN A 168 -5.46 0.70 -25.84
C GLN A 168 -4.68 -0.08 -26.90
N MET A 169 -4.07 -1.21 -26.54
CA MET A 169 -3.37 -2.08 -27.50
C MET A 169 -4.32 -2.59 -28.59
N ARG A 170 -5.52 -3.04 -28.22
CA ARG A 170 -6.54 -3.48 -29.18
C ARG A 170 -6.96 -2.36 -30.13
N ARG A 171 -7.03 -1.11 -29.65
CA ARG A 171 -7.34 0.06 -30.48
C ARG A 171 -6.18 0.50 -31.37
N ALA A 172 -4.95 0.23 -30.95
CA ALA A 172 -3.73 0.51 -31.71
C ALA A 172 -3.42 -0.56 -32.78
N LEU A 173 -4.04 -1.74 -32.71
CA LEU A 173 -3.95 -2.73 -33.79
C LEU A 173 -4.73 -2.25 -35.02
N PRO A 174 -4.11 -2.20 -36.22
CA PRO A 174 -4.79 -1.79 -37.44
C PRO A 174 -5.97 -2.73 -37.75
N PRO A 175 -7.11 -2.20 -38.20
CA PRO A 175 -8.21 -3.03 -38.68
C PRO A 175 -7.77 -3.76 -39.96
N GLY A 176 -7.32 -5.02 -39.85
CA GLY A 176 -6.86 -5.74 -41.04
C GLY A 176 -6.11 -7.07 -40.89
N VAL A 177 -6.31 -7.85 -39.82
CA VAL A 177 -5.83 -9.27 -39.78
C VAL A 177 -6.95 -10.26 -39.46
N GLY A 178 -8.21 -9.86 -39.70
CA GLY A 178 -9.29 -10.78 -40.02
C GLY A 178 -9.51 -10.68 -41.53
N GLY A 179 -9.02 -11.66 -42.28
CA GLY A 179 -9.00 -11.63 -43.74
C GLY A 179 -10.38 -11.46 -44.34
N ASP A 180 -10.61 -10.31 -44.95
CA ASP A 180 -11.50 -10.14 -46.09
C ASP A 180 -10.61 -10.03 -47.34
N ASP A 181 -10.28 -11.18 -47.89
CA ASP A 181 -9.95 -11.44 -49.30
C ASP A 181 -10.27 -12.94 -49.46
N GLU A 182 -11.27 -13.37 -50.22
CA GLU A 182 -11.30 -13.18 -51.66
C GLU A 182 -12.72 -13.25 -52.24
N GLN A 183 -12.93 -12.39 -53.22
CA GLN A 183 -14.09 -12.27 -54.07
C GLN A 183 -14.34 -13.55 -54.90
N VAL A 184 -15.61 -13.94 -54.98
CA VAL A 184 -16.33 -14.41 -56.18
C VAL A 184 -15.53 -15.20 -57.25
N HIS A 185 -15.72 -16.53 -57.27
CA HIS A 185 -15.64 -17.33 -58.49
C HIS A 185 -16.92 -18.17 -58.65
N PRO A 186 -17.72 -18.01 -59.73
CA PRO A 186 -18.85 -18.88 -60.03
C PRO A 186 -18.39 -20.04 -60.92
N GLY A 187 -18.44 -21.27 -60.43
CA GLY A 187 -18.40 -22.44 -61.29
C GLY A 187 -17.76 -23.69 -60.68
N GLY A 188 -18.52 -24.79 -60.66
CA GLY A 188 -17.93 -26.13 -60.81
C GLY A 188 -18.06 -27.10 -59.63
N ARG A 189 -19.22 -27.76 -59.54
CA ARG A 189 -19.41 -29.23 -59.51
C ARG A 189 -18.70 -30.12 -58.44
N THR A 190 -19.59 -30.85 -57.74
CA THR A 190 -19.65 -32.33 -57.55
C THR A 190 -18.91 -33.05 -56.39
N GLY A 191 -19.73 -33.82 -55.65
CA GLY A 191 -19.39 -34.99 -54.80
C GLY A 191 -19.24 -34.64 -53.32
N GLY A 192 -20.02 -35.10 -52.35
CA GLY A 192 -20.79 -36.35 -52.16
C GLY A 192 -20.47 -36.85 -50.73
N PRO A 193 -21.44 -37.20 -49.86
CA PRO A 193 -21.18 -37.43 -48.44
C PRO A 193 -21.08 -38.92 -48.10
N TYR A 194 -20.08 -39.37 -47.34
CA TYR A 194 -20.18 -40.63 -46.59
C TYR A 194 -19.28 -40.65 -45.34
N LEU A 195 -19.96 -40.97 -44.22
CA LEU A 195 -19.53 -41.57 -42.94
C LEU A 195 -18.69 -40.74 -41.97
#